data_AF-A0A4Y2IEC8-F1
#
_entry.id   AF-A0A4Y2IEC8-F1
#
_cell.length_a   1.000
_cell.length_b   1.000
_cell.length_c   1.000
_cell.angle_alpha   90.00
_cell.angle_beta   90.00
_cell.angle_gamma   90.00
#
_symmetry.space_group_name_H-M   'P 1'
#
loop_
_entity.id
_entity.type
_entity.pdbx_description
1 polymer ?
#
loop_
_entity_poly.entity_id
_entity_poly.type
_entity_poly.pdbx_seq_one_letter_code
_entity_poly.pdbx_strand_id
1 'polypeptide(L)'
;MYVLDHTLPYIILGMPELSKYDITIDCSKQKICQNGKNLNKSQNDKNHSNDKNKQNISLHISECKQINSHCSQTTEDQVNPPQSVTENKCELRKEVKDIIKNFDSVFSKDKYDVGALRVEPQRIVLNSDLTVSLRPYRTSPVEEQEIKSQVEKLLKAGLIKESNSPYSSPVTLAFKRDEGKKTRLCIDFRKLNALCKSDSEPLPLMDSLLDKLSKAKIFSSLDLASGYWHVPIHPKDTEKLAFCTNLGLYEWCRLPFGIKVAPAIFNRLIRRIFTKYKIDFACNYFDDIIVYSSSELEHWKHLKTIFEICEKENIKLKLSKCVFAQTKISFLGYEIEQGKVSPNNANIETIKKLQPPTNVKELQRFLGSVNVYNKFIPQYAKLRYPLNQLLKKDVKFNWTNECQDAFD
;
A
#
# COMPACT_ATOMS: atom_id res chain seq x y z
N MET A 1 3.73 -12.44 23.75
CA MET A 1 4.81 -13.18 23.08
C MET A 1 6.10 -12.71 23.71
N TYR A 2 6.76 -13.58 24.46
CA TYR A 2 8.04 -13.30 25.11
C TYR A 2 9.11 -13.98 24.27
N VAL A 3 10.06 -13.18 23.78
CA VAL A 3 11.20 -13.63 23.01
C VAL A 3 12.37 -13.69 23.97
N LEU A 4 13.04 -14.84 24.03
CA LEU A 4 14.39 -14.95 24.54
C LEU A 4 15.34 -15.21 23.37
N ASP A 5 16.52 -14.63 23.56
CA ASP A 5 17.65 -14.42 22.69
C ASP A 5 18.09 -15.66 21.88
N HIS A 6 18.77 -15.36 20.78
CA HIS A 6 19.24 -16.26 19.74
C HIS A 6 20.06 -17.41 20.31
N THR A 7 19.53 -18.65 20.36
CA THR A 7 20.36 -19.88 20.23
C THR A 7 19.62 -21.23 20.18
N LEU A 8 18.31 -21.36 20.47
CA LEU A 8 17.64 -22.69 20.40
C LEU A 8 16.18 -22.62 19.89
N PRO A 9 15.68 -23.67 19.21
CA PRO A 9 14.34 -23.66 18.60
C PRO A 9 13.22 -23.73 19.65
N TYR A 10 12.21 -22.87 19.48
CA TYR A 10 11.01 -22.84 20.33
C TYR A 10 10.19 -24.13 20.16
N ILE A 11 9.86 -24.82 21.25
CA ILE A 11 8.93 -25.96 21.26
C ILE A 11 7.58 -25.47 21.78
N ILE A 12 6.55 -25.59 20.94
CA ILE A 12 5.16 -25.38 21.37
C ILE A 12 4.67 -26.71 21.94
N LEU A 13 4.43 -26.76 23.24
CA LEU A 13 3.86 -27.93 23.90
C LEU A 13 2.34 -27.89 23.77
N GLY A 14 1.75 -28.91 23.16
CA GLY A 14 0.31 -29.10 23.12
C GLY A 14 -0.21 -29.74 24.40
N MET A 15 -1.53 -29.84 24.50
CA MET A 15 -2.21 -30.54 25.60
C MET A 15 -1.74 -31.99 25.80
N PRO A 16 -1.43 -32.79 24.74
CA PRO A 16 -0.89 -34.13 24.91
C PRO A 16 0.47 -34.14 25.62
N GLU A 17 1.35 -33.20 25.28
CA GLU A 17 2.68 -33.09 25.87
C GLU A 17 2.63 -32.60 27.32
N LEU A 18 1.71 -31.68 27.63
CA LEU A 18 1.47 -31.23 29.01
C LEU A 18 1.03 -32.39 29.92
N SER A 19 0.17 -33.27 29.41
CA SER A 19 -0.26 -34.48 30.14
C SER A 19 0.88 -35.50 30.30
N LYS A 20 1.73 -35.64 29.29
CA LYS A 20 2.86 -36.59 29.27
C LYS A 20 3.95 -36.24 30.28
N TYR A 21 4.15 -34.94 30.53
CA TYR A 21 5.17 -34.43 31.46
C TYR A 21 4.59 -33.91 32.78
N ASP A 22 3.29 -34.12 33.00
CA ASP A 22 2.52 -33.70 34.19
C ASP A 22 2.73 -32.22 34.56
N ILE A 23 2.62 -31.38 33.54
CA ILE A 23 2.80 -29.93 33.64
C ILE A 23 1.43 -29.28 33.83
N THR A 24 1.27 -28.59 34.95
CA THR A 24 0.05 -27.87 35.33
C THR A 24 0.30 -26.36 35.31
N ILE A 25 -0.57 -25.63 34.60
CA ILE A 25 -0.51 -24.17 34.47
C ILE A 25 -1.70 -23.57 35.21
N ASP A 26 -1.43 -22.95 36.35
CA ASP A 26 -2.43 -22.20 37.11
C ASP A 26 -2.40 -20.74 36.67
N CYS A 27 -3.27 -20.39 35.71
CA CYS A 27 -3.39 -19.05 35.16
C CYS A 27 -3.86 -18.01 36.19
N SER A 28 -4.61 -18.44 37.22
CA SER A 28 -5.12 -17.54 38.27
C SER A 28 -4.02 -17.09 39.23
N LYS A 29 -3.05 -17.97 39.49
CA LYS A 29 -1.91 -17.71 40.37
C LYS A 29 -0.61 -17.44 39.62
N GLN A 30 -0.65 -17.40 38.29
CA GLN A 30 0.50 -17.26 37.38
C GLN A 30 1.64 -18.25 37.68
N LYS A 31 1.31 -19.52 37.95
CA LYS A 31 2.29 -20.56 38.32
C LYS A 31 2.32 -21.68 37.30
N ILE A 32 3.53 -22.14 36.99
CA ILE A 32 3.75 -23.37 36.24
C ILE A 32 4.36 -24.39 37.19
N CYS A 33 3.72 -25.55 37.30
CA CYS A 33 4.17 -26.66 38.12
C CYS A 33 4.47 -27.86 37.23
N GLN A 34 5.51 -28.61 37.56
CA GLN A 34 5.77 -29.93 36.99
C GLN A 34 5.86 -30.94 38.14
N ASN A 35 5.07 -32.02 38.07
CA ASN A 35 4.96 -33.01 39.15
C ASN A 35 4.72 -32.36 40.54
N GLY A 36 3.85 -31.34 40.59
CA GLY A 36 3.51 -30.61 41.82
C GLY A 36 4.58 -29.64 42.37
N LYS A 37 5.74 -29.48 41.72
CA LYS A 37 6.78 -28.51 42.12
C LYS A 37 6.70 -27.24 41.28
N ASN A 38 6.72 -26.09 41.96
CA ASN A 38 6.63 -24.77 41.34
C ASN A 38 7.96 -24.42 40.64
N LEU A 39 7.90 -24.14 39.34
CA LEU A 39 9.05 -23.82 38.51
C LEU A 39 9.42 -22.32 38.52
N ASN A 40 8.64 -21.46 39.19
CA ASN A 40 8.84 -20.00 39.17
C ASN A 40 9.96 -19.49 40.11
N LYS A 41 10.66 -20.35 40.87
CA LYS A 41 11.72 -19.90 41.80
C LYS A 41 13.06 -20.56 41.47
N SER A 42 13.93 -19.81 40.78
CA SER A 42 15.37 -19.98 40.91
C SER A 42 16.08 -18.65 40.71
N GLN A 43 16.35 -17.94 41.80
CA GLN A 43 17.52 -17.04 41.87
C GLN A 43 18.20 -17.22 43.22
N ASN A 44 19.53 -17.31 43.12
CA ASN A 44 20.54 -17.13 44.16
C ASN A 44 20.61 -18.20 45.25
N ASP A 45 21.48 -19.20 45.05
CA ASP A 45 22.53 -19.48 46.02
C ASP A 45 23.67 -20.30 45.40
N LYS A 46 24.89 -19.83 45.63
CA LYS A 46 26.13 -20.59 45.43
C LYS A 46 26.16 -21.70 46.47
N ASN A 47 26.28 -22.98 46.06
CA ASN A 47 27.10 -23.99 46.73
C ASN A 47 27.16 -25.29 45.94
N HIS A 48 28.37 -25.84 45.83
CA HIS A 48 28.72 -27.12 45.21
C HIS A 48 28.02 -28.31 45.87
N SER A 49 27.56 -29.27 45.06
CA SER A 49 27.80 -30.70 45.31
C SER A 49 27.60 -31.50 44.01
N ASN A 50 28.49 -32.46 43.81
CA ASN A 50 28.58 -33.35 42.65
C ASN A 50 27.41 -34.33 42.63
N ASP A 51 26.70 -34.43 41.50
CA ASP A 51 26.05 -35.67 41.11
C ASP A 51 25.86 -35.76 39.58
N LYS A 52 26.53 -36.74 38.98
CA LYS A 52 26.46 -37.04 37.54
C LYS A 52 25.21 -37.89 37.28
N ASN A 53 24.08 -37.27 36.91
CA ASN A 53 23.00 -37.81 36.03
C ASN A 53 21.63 -37.11 36.19
N LYS A 54 21.57 -35.78 36.12
CA LYS A 54 20.30 -35.06 35.86
C LYS A 54 20.53 -33.92 34.88
N GLN A 55 19.86 -33.97 33.73
CA GLN A 55 19.68 -32.80 32.86
C GLN A 55 18.81 -31.79 33.63
N ASN A 56 19.46 -30.87 34.35
CA ASN A 56 18.77 -29.76 35.00
C ASN A 56 18.39 -28.73 33.93
N ILE A 57 17.10 -28.65 33.61
CA ILE A 57 16.51 -27.58 32.80
C ILE A 57 16.23 -26.40 33.75
N SER A 58 16.99 -25.31 33.63
CA SER A 58 16.71 -24.06 34.34
C SER A 58 15.79 -23.16 33.51
N LEU A 59 14.65 -22.75 34.07
CA LEU A 59 13.72 -21.80 33.44
C LEU A 59 13.97 -20.39 34.00
N HIS A 60 14.38 -19.47 33.13
CA HIS A 60 14.49 -18.04 33.45
C HIS A 60 13.19 -17.32 33.09
N ILE A 61 12.63 -16.55 34.03
CA ILE A 61 11.45 -15.70 33.81
C ILE A 61 11.87 -14.24 33.92
N SER A 62 11.59 -13.45 32.89
CA SER A 62 11.72 -11.99 32.88
C SER A 62 10.37 -11.38 32.47
N GLU A 63 9.88 -10.42 33.25
CA GLU A 63 8.59 -9.74 33.02
C GLU A 63 8.58 -8.89 31.74
N CYS A 64 7.52 -8.99 30.93
CA CYS A 64 7.25 -8.10 29.80
C CYS A 64 5.87 -7.49 29.98
N LYS A 65 5.82 -6.18 29.74
CA LYS A 65 4.59 -5.42 29.72
C LYS A 65 3.71 -5.91 28.55
N GLN A 66 2.43 -6.05 28.86
CA GLN A 66 1.38 -6.60 28.00
C GLN A 66 1.35 -5.93 26.62
N ILE A 67 1.55 -6.73 25.57
CA ILE A 67 1.13 -6.43 24.20
C ILE A 67 -0.11 -7.28 23.96
N ASN A 68 -1.28 -6.64 23.93
CA ASN A 68 -2.57 -7.26 23.64
C ASN A 68 -2.57 -7.89 22.26
N SER A 69 -2.70 -9.22 22.23
CA SER A 69 -3.01 -10.02 21.06
C SER A 69 -4.50 -9.95 20.75
N HIS A 70 -4.89 -8.95 19.98
CA HIS A 70 -6.02 -9.02 19.04
C HIS A 70 -5.72 -8.11 17.86
N CYS A 71 -4.90 -8.61 16.93
CA CYS A 71 -4.75 -8.02 15.60
C CYS A 71 -4.57 -9.15 14.58
N SER A 72 -5.66 -9.89 14.36
CA SER A 72 -5.81 -10.85 13.26
C SER A 72 -6.87 -10.34 12.30
N GLN A 73 -6.75 -9.07 11.92
CA GLN A 73 -7.37 -8.50 10.73
C GLN A 73 -6.38 -7.44 10.26
N THR A 74 -5.49 -7.80 9.33
CA THR A 74 -5.00 -6.81 8.38
C THR A 74 -6.24 -6.38 7.61
N THR A 75 -6.96 -5.40 8.15
CA THR A 75 -7.82 -4.55 7.34
C THR A 75 -6.91 -4.03 6.26
N GLU A 76 -7.12 -4.51 5.04
CA GLU A 76 -6.64 -3.85 3.85
C GLU A 76 -6.84 -2.36 4.06
N ASP A 77 -5.72 -1.65 4.09
CA ASP A 77 -5.68 -0.22 4.11
C ASP A 77 -6.72 0.31 3.10
N GLN A 78 -7.85 0.80 3.62
CA GLN A 78 -8.61 1.82 2.92
C GLN A 78 -7.84 3.13 3.04
N VAL A 79 -6.60 3.15 2.56
CA VAL A 79 -6.13 4.34 1.86
C VAL A 79 -6.94 4.33 0.59
N ASN A 80 -8.12 4.95 0.64
CA ASN A 80 -8.80 5.35 -0.58
C ASN A 80 -7.80 6.27 -1.29
N PRO A 81 -7.23 5.86 -2.45
CA PRO A 81 -6.68 6.87 -3.33
C PRO A 81 -7.84 7.82 -3.63
N PRO A 82 -7.61 9.13 -3.65
CA PRO A 82 -8.66 10.08 -3.98
C PRO A 82 -9.27 9.71 -5.32
N GLN A 83 -10.59 9.79 -5.38
CA GLN A 83 -11.35 9.64 -6.62
C GLN A 83 -10.84 10.64 -7.67
N SER A 84 -10.14 10.15 -8.70
CA SER A 84 -10.11 10.78 -10.02
C SER A 84 -11.21 10.15 -10.87
N VAL A 85 -12.47 10.32 -10.46
CA VAL A 85 -13.60 10.01 -11.33
C VAL A 85 -14.43 11.27 -11.49
N THR A 86 -13.90 12.19 -12.28
CA THR A 86 -14.76 13.08 -13.06
C THR A 86 -15.01 12.38 -14.39
N GLU A 87 -16.17 11.75 -14.52
CA GLU A 87 -16.76 11.47 -15.84
C GLU A 87 -17.00 12.82 -16.52
N ASN A 88 -16.00 13.33 -17.22
CA ASN A 88 -16.12 14.61 -17.91
C ASN A 88 -16.87 14.41 -19.23
N LYS A 89 -18.19 14.63 -19.16
CA LYS A 89 -19.05 15.06 -20.29
C LYS A 89 -18.74 16.51 -20.72
N CYS A 90 -17.47 16.90 -20.79
CA CYS A 90 -17.06 18.16 -21.41
C CYS A 90 -16.48 17.84 -22.79
N GLU A 91 -17.04 18.43 -23.84
CA GLU A 91 -16.49 18.30 -25.18
C GLU A 91 -15.01 18.72 -25.16
N LEU A 92 -14.14 17.75 -25.40
CA LEU A 92 -12.71 17.98 -25.56
C LEU A 92 -12.50 19.07 -26.61
N ARG A 93 -11.75 20.12 -26.23
CA ARG A 93 -11.42 21.24 -27.09
C ARG A 93 -10.67 20.77 -28.33
N LYS A 94 -10.81 21.50 -29.44
CA LYS A 94 -10.26 21.10 -30.75
C LYS A 94 -8.73 20.94 -30.66
N GLU A 95 -8.07 21.86 -29.99
CA GLU A 95 -6.62 21.87 -29.81
C GLU A 95 -6.13 20.61 -29.08
N VAL A 96 -6.84 20.19 -28.03
CA VAL A 96 -6.52 18.95 -27.30
C VAL A 96 -6.71 17.72 -28.19
N LYS A 97 -7.80 17.68 -28.96
CA LYS A 97 -8.04 16.58 -29.90
C LYS A 97 -6.95 16.48 -30.95
N ASP A 98 -6.47 17.60 -31.47
CA ASP A 98 -5.42 17.63 -32.46
C ASP A 98 -4.07 17.19 -31.88
N ILE A 99 -3.75 17.62 -30.65
CA ILE A 99 -2.57 17.14 -29.93
C ILE A 99 -2.68 15.62 -29.69
N ILE A 100 -3.82 15.12 -29.21
CA ILE A 100 -4.03 13.68 -28.97
C ILE A 100 -3.82 12.89 -30.27
N LYS A 101 -4.39 13.35 -31.40
CA LYS A 101 -4.22 12.69 -32.71
C LYS A 101 -2.77 12.67 -33.17
N ASN A 102 -2.02 13.74 -32.94
CA ASN A 102 -0.60 13.81 -33.31
C ASN A 102 0.28 12.88 -32.47
N PHE A 103 -0.14 12.55 -31.24
CA PHE A 103 0.58 11.67 -30.31
C PHE A 103 -0.19 10.36 -30.03
N ASP A 104 -0.90 9.82 -31.03
CA ASP A 104 -1.67 8.57 -30.90
C ASP A 104 -0.80 7.39 -30.41
N SER A 105 0.50 7.41 -30.77
CA SER A 105 1.51 6.44 -30.32
C SER A 105 1.68 6.38 -28.80
N VAL A 106 1.43 7.47 -28.08
CA VAL A 106 1.57 7.57 -26.61
C VAL A 106 0.41 6.91 -25.88
N PHE A 107 -0.75 6.79 -26.52
CA PHE A 107 -1.92 6.20 -25.88
C PHE A 107 -1.89 4.68 -26.00
N SER A 108 -2.25 4.03 -24.90
CA SER A 108 -2.32 2.58 -24.79
C SER A 108 -3.59 2.07 -25.48
N LYS A 109 -3.44 1.07 -26.36
CA LYS A 109 -4.57 0.45 -27.07
C LYS A 109 -5.37 -0.51 -26.20
N ASP A 110 -4.68 -1.22 -25.31
CA ASP A 110 -5.28 -2.19 -24.40
C ASP A 110 -4.50 -2.25 -23.06
N LYS A 111 -5.00 -3.02 -22.09
CA LYS A 111 -4.37 -3.13 -20.75
C LYS A 111 -2.90 -3.61 -20.78
N TYR A 112 -2.51 -4.34 -21.83
CA TYR A 112 -1.23 -5.03 -21.96
C TYR A 112 -0.26 -4.32 -22.91
N ASP A 113 -0.75 -3.38 -23.73
CA ASP A 113 0.03 -2.40 -24.50
C ASP A 113 0.61 -1.35 -23.55
N VAL A 114 1.60 -1.78 -22.79
CA VAL A 114 2.38 -0.94 -21.90
C VAL A 114 3.71 -0.62 -22.54
N GLY A 115 4.14 0.62 -22.35
CA GLY A 115 5.47 1.04 -22.79
C GLY A 115 6.55 0.37 -21.94
N ALA A 116 7.79 0.60 -22.32
CA ALA A 116 8.96 0.14 -21.60
C ALA A 116 9.90 1.32 -21.40
N LEU A 117 10.01 1.78 -20.15
CA LEU A 117 10.87 2.91 -19.80
C LEU A 117 12.31 2.63 -20.22
N ARG A 118 12.92 3.60 -20.91
CA ARG A 118 14.30 3.54 -21.39
C ARG A 118 15.29 3.88 -20.27
N VAL A 119 15.23 3.11 -19.20
CA VAL A 119 16.02 3.29 -17.98
C VAL A 119 16.76 1.99 -17.65
N GLU A 120 17.80 2.10 -16.82
CA GLU A 120 18.47 0.90 -16.30
C GLU A 120 17.47 0.00 -15.57
N PRO A 121 17.53 -1.33 -15.79
CA PRO A 121 16.68 -2.29 -15.09
C PRO A 121 16.82 -2.17 -13.57
N GLN A 122 15.70 -2.06 -12.88
CA GLN A 122 15.66 -1.83 -11.45
C GLN A 122 15.93 -3.12 -10.67
N ARG A 123 16.60 -2.97 -9.52
CA ARG A 123 16.94 -4.06 -8.62
C ARG A 123 15.92 -4.17 -7.48
N ILE A 124 15.64 -5.39 -7.05
CA ILE A 124 14.86 -5.70 -5.84
C ILE A 124 15.81 -6.27 -4.79
N VAL A 125 16.12 -5.46 -3.79
CA VAL A 125 17.04 -5.79 -2.69
C VAL A 125 16.24 -6.35 -1.51
N LEU A 126 16.64 -7.53 -1.05
CA LEU A 126 16.08 -8.19 0.13
C LEU A 126 17.07 -8.07 1.29
N ASN A 127 16.56 -8.09 2.52
CA ASN A 127 17.36 -8.10 3.75
C ASN A 127 17.85 -9.50 4.12
N SER A 128 17.38 -10.52 3.41
CA SER A 128 17.69 -11.93 3.67
C SER A 128 17.64 -12.70 2.36
N ASP A 129 18.48 -13.72 2.26
CA ASP A 129 18.51 -14.65 1.13
C ASP A 129 17.48 -15.79 1.28
N LEU A 130 16.66 -15.76 2.34
CA LEU A 130 15.57 -16.72 2.50
C LEU A 130 14.55 -16.60 1.37
N THR A 131 14.30 -17.73 0.72
CA THR A 131 13.34 -17.83 -0.39
C THR A 131 11.91 -17.92 0.14
N VAL A 132 11.01 -17.13 -0.42
CA VAL A 132 9.57 -17.21 -0.11
C VAL A 132 8.94 -18.20 -1.08
N SER A 133 8.58 -19.38 -0.60
CA SER A 133 7.85 -20.37 -1.39
C SER A 133 6.50 -20.69 -0.76
N LEU A 134 5.43 -20.35 -1.47
CA LEU A 134 4.05 -20.57 -1.07
C LEU A 134 3.31 -21.37 -2.12
N ARG A 135 2.33 -22.14 -1.67
CA ARG A 135 1.42 -22.90 -2.54
C ARG A 135 0.36 -21.97 -3.13
N PRO A 136 -0.10 -22.22 -4.36
CA PRO A 136 -1.19 -21.47 -4.95
C PRO A 136 -2.46 -21.62 -4.09
N TYR A 137 -3.28 -20.58 -4.07
CA TYR A 137 -4.57 -20.64 -3.40
C TYR A 137 -5.56 -21.48 -4.20
N ARG A 138 -6.50 -22.11 -3.49
CA ARG A 138 -7.62 -22.80 -4.14
C ARG A 138 -8.51 -21.77 -4.84
N THR A 139 -8.78 -22.00 -6.11
CA THR A 139 -9.64 -21.14 -6.94
C THR A 139 -10.87 -21.93 -7.41
N SER A 140 -11.97 -21.22 -7.66
CA SER A 140 -13.11 -21.80 -8.37
C SER A 140 -12.78 -22.00 -9.86
N PRO A 141 -13.53 -22.85 -10.60
CA PRO A 141 -13.30 -23.05 -12.03
C PRO A 141 -13.41 -21.77 -12.86
N VAL A 142 -14.31 -20.85 -12.47
CA VAL A 142 -14.47 -19.54 -13.13
C VAL A 142 -13.26 -18.64 -12.89
N GLU A 143 -12.76 -18.59 -11.65
CA GLU A 143 -11.57 -17.82 -11.31
C GLU A 143 -10.32 -18.38 -12.00
N GLU A 144 -10.22 -19.70 -12.12
CA GLU A 144 -9.10 -20.36 -12.80
C GLU A 144 -9.06 -20.05 -14.29
N GLN A 145 -10.22 -20.06 -14.97
CA GLN A 145 -10.31 -19.66 -16.38
C GLN A 145 -9.91 -18.19 -16.59
N GLU A 146 -10.33 -17.30 -15.68
CA GLU A 146 -9.95 -15.88 -15.75
C GLU A 146 -8.45 -15.69 -15.50
N ILE A 147 -7.87 -16.39 -14.51
CA ILE A 147 -6.42 -16.38 -14.26
C ILE A 147 -5.67 -16.89 -15.49
N LYS A 148 -6.10 -18.00 -16.08
CA LYS A 148 -5.50 -18.58 -17.29
C LYS A 148 -5.47 -17.56 -18.43
N SER A 149 -6.62 -16.96 -18.74
CA SER A 149 -6.77 -15.94 -19.79
C SER A 149 -5.85 -14.75 -19.57
N GLN A 150 -5.73 -14.27 -18.33
CA GLN A 150 -4.84 -13.13 -18.03
C GLN A 150 -3.36 -13.50 -18.10
N VAL A 151 -2.97 -14.69 -17.62
CA VAL A 151 -1.59 -15.18 -17.69
C VAL A 151 -1.15 -15.34 -19.15
N GLU A 152 -1.98 -15.93 -20.02
CA GLU A 152 -1.68 -16.06 -21.45
C GLU A 152 -1.48 -14.69 -22.12
N LYS A 153 -2.31 -13.69 -21.78
CA LYS A 153 -2.15 -12.32 -22.29
C LYS A 153 -0.87 -11.66 -21.78
N LEU A 154 -0.51 -11.85 -20.50
CA LEU A 154 0.72 -11.34 -19.91
C LEU A 154 1.97 -11.96 -20.55
N LEU A 155 1.93 -13.27 -20.84
CA LEU A 155 2.99 -14.00 -21.54
C LEU A 155 3.15 -13.48 -22.97
N LYS A 156 2.04 -13.35 -23.71
CA LYS A 156 2.03 -12.83 -25.08
C LYS A 156 2.58 -11.40 -25.15
N ALA A 157 2.31 -10.59 -24.14
CA ALA A 157 2.83 -9.23 -24.03
C ALA A 157 4.31 -9.17 -23.54
N GLY A 158 4.93 -10.29 -23.17
CA GLY A 158 6.30 -10.34 -22.67
C GLY A 158 6.51 -9.65 -21.32
N LEU A 159 5.43 -9.45 -20.55
CA LEU A 159 5.49 -8.83 -19.22
C LEU A 159 5.92 -9.82 -18.15
N ILE A 160 5.59 -11.10 -18.38
CA ILE A 160 5.99 -12.24 -17.56
C ILE A 160 6.60 -13.32 -18.47
N LYS A 161 7.27 -14.29 -17.86
CA LYS A 161 7.76 -15.50 -18.52
C LYS A 161 7.58 -16.71 -17.60
N GLU A 162 7.64 -17.91 -18.15
CA GLU A 162 7.71 -19.14 -17.37
C GLU A 162 8.96 -19.15 -16.49
N SER A 163 8.85 -19.71 -15.29
CA SER A 163 9.90 -19.65 -14.27
C SER A 163 10.12 -21.00 -13.62
N ASN A 164 11.38 -21.25 -13.24
CA ASN A 164 11.81 -22.34 -12.36
C ASN A 164 12.34 -21.78 -11.03
N SER A 165 11.89 -20.58 -10.64
CA SER A 165 12.38 -19.85 -9.47
C SER A 165 12.14 -20.61 -8.16
N PRO A 166 13.06 -20.50 -7.17
CA PRO A 166 12.80 -20.99 -5.83
C PRO A 166 11.76 -20.11 -5.06
N TYR A 167 11.44 -18.93 -5.58
CA TYR A 167 10.38 -18.07 -5.05
C TYR A 167 9.02 -18.41 -5.66
N SER A 168 7.98 -18.24 -4.87
CA SER A 168 6.60 -18.52 -5.28
C SER A 168 5.63 -17.73 -4.40
N SER A 169 5.01 -16.71 -4.97
CA SER A 169 3.90 -15.96 -4.36
C SER A 169 2.56 -16.36 -4.97
N PRO A 170 1.51 -16.64 -4.18
CA PRO A 170 0.22 -17.09 -4.71
C PRO A 170 -0.59 -15.92 -5.27
N VAL A 171 -1.56 -16.25 -6.12
CA VAL A 171 -2.43 -15.27 -6.80
C VAL A 171 -3.86 -15.32 -6.27
N THR A 172 -4.50 -14.16 -6.19
CA THR A 172 -5.93 -14.00 -5.89
C THR A 172 -6.61 -13.08 -6.91
N LEU A 173 -7.93 -13.20 -7.04
CA LEU A 173 -8.75 -12.28 -7.83
C LEU A 173 -9.56 -11.36 -6.90
N ALA A 174 -9.43 -10.05 -7.12
CA ALA A 174 -10.18 -9.02 -6.41
C ALA A 174 -11.25 -8.38 -7.31
N PHE A 175 -12.29 -7.83 -6.68
CA PHE A 175 -13.35 -7.10 -7.38
C PHE A 175 -12.84 -5.79 -7.97
N LYS A 176 -13.11 -5.56 -9.25
CA LYS A 176 -12.91 -4.26 -9.88
C LYS A 176 -14.19 -3.44 -9.73
N ARG A 177 -14.07 -2.25 -9.12
CA ARG A 177 -15.22 -1.37 -8.82
C ARG A 177 -16.04 -1.03 -10.07
N ASP A 178 -15.37 -0.78 -11.19
CA ASP A 178 -16.00 -0.37 -12.44
C ASP A 178 -16.88 -1.46 -13.10
N GLU A 179 -16.57 -2.73 -12.85
CA GLU A 179 -17.19 -3.87 -13.57
C GLU A 179 -18.05 -4.76 -12.66
N GLY A 180 -17.96 -4.59 -11.34
CA GLY A 180 -18.64 -5.45 -10.36
C GLY A 180 -18.18 -6.91 -10.37
N LYS A 181 -17.11 -7.24 -11.11
CA LYS A 181 -16.58 -8.60 -11.30
C LYS A 181 -15.22 -8.79 -10.65
N LYS A 182 -14.91 -10.02 -10.21
CA LYS A 182 -13.59 -10.43 -9.68
C LYS A 182 -12.58 -10.64 -10.82
N THR A 183 -12.11 -9.55 -11.41
CA THR A 183 -11.19 -9.61 -12.56
C THR A 183 -9.80 -9.04 -12.26
N ARG A 184 -9.56 -8.47 -11.07
CA ARG A 184 -8.25 -7.89 -10.73
C ARG A 184 -7.31 -8.99 -10.21
N LEU A 185 -6.36 -9.40 -11.04
CA LEU A 185 -5.26 -10.28 -10.67
C LEU A 185 -4.34 -9.60 -9.64
N CYS A 186 -4.30 -10.13 -8.43
CA CYS A 186 -3.46 -9.67 -7.33
C CYS A 186 -2.48 -10.77 -6.94
N ILE A 187 -1.20 -10.42 -6.85
CA ILE A 187 -0.18 -11.35 -6.37
C ILE A 187 0.09 -11.03 -4.91
N ASP A 188 0.02 -12.04 -4.06
CA ASP A 188 0.27 -11.88 -2.64
C ASP A 188 1.78 -11.86 -2.36
N PHE A 189 2.33 -10.65 -2.42
CA PHE A 189 3.71 -10.38 -2.05
C PHE A 189 3.90 -10.10 -0.56
N ARG A 190 2.92 -10.31 0.33
CA ARG A 190 3.04 -9.92 1.76
C ARG A 190 4.27 -10.53 2.44
N LYS A 191 4.55 -11.82 2.23
CA LYS A 191 5.74 -12.47 2.78
C LYS A 191 7.04 -11.96 2.15
N LEU A 192 7.04 -11.71 0.84
CA LEU A 192 8.19 -11.13 0.15
C LEU A 192 8.47 -9.70 0.62
N ASN A 193 7.42 -8.89 0.80
CA ASN A 193 7.47 -7.52 1.27
C ASN A 193 8.08 -7.38 2.67
N ALA A 194 7.89 -8.40 3.53
CA ALA A 194 8.53 -8.44 4.84
C ALA A 194 10.06 -8.61 4.76
N LEU A 195 10.55 -9.24 3.68
CA LEU A 195 11.98 -9.42 3.42
C LEU A 195 12.57 -8.27 2.59
N CYS A 196 11.75 -7.53 1.84
CA CYS A 196 12.22 -6.40 1.04
C CYS A 196 12.84 -5.29 1.90
N LYS A 197 14.02 -4.81 1.48
CA LYS A 197 14.62 -3.61 2.06
C LYS A 197 13.72 -2.41 1.76
N SER A 198 13.42 -1.61 2.78
CA SER A 198 12.65 -0.38 2.60
C SER A 198 13.41 0.59 1.70
N ASP A 199 12.72 1.17 0.71
CA ASP A 199 13.24 2.25 -0.12
C ASP A 199 12.77 3.58 0.48
N SER A 200 13.72 4.48 0.74
CA SER A 200 13.48 5.78 1.40
C SER A 200 13.31 6.93 0.41
N GLU A 201 12.88 6.64 -0.82
CA GLU A 201 12.54 7.68 -1.80
C GLU A 201 11.55 8.69 -1.17
N PRO A 202 11.90 9.99 -1.15
CA PRO A 202 11.03 10.98 -0.54
C PRO A 202 9.78 11.16 -1.40
N LEU A 203 8.62 10.85 -0.81
CA LEU A 203 7.37 11.25 -1.42
C LEU A 203 7.20 12.76 -1.25
N PRO A 204 6.76 13.46 -2.30
CA PRO A 204 6.49 14.89 -2.20
C PRO A 204 5.43 15.15 -1.12
N LEU A 205 5.68 16.14 -0.26
CA LEU A 205 4.72 16.58 0.73
C LEU A 205 3.47 17.10 0.02
N MET A 206 2.29 16.63 0.44
CA MET A 206 1.01 16.99 -0.18
C MET A 206 0.82 18.51 -0.23
N ASP A 207 1.12 19.20 0.88
CA ASP A 207 1.04 20.67 0.95
C ASP A 207 1.90 21.37 -0.11
N SER A 208 3.12 20.87 -0.33
CA SER A 208 4.02 21.45 -1.34
C SER A 208 3.50 21.24 -2.76
N LEU A 209 2.82 20.13 -3.04
CA LEU A 209 2.15 19.91 -4.32
C LEU A 209 0.94 20.84 -4.48
N LEU A 210 0.12 20.99 -3.43
CA LEU A 210 -1.04 21.88 -3.43
C LEU A 210 -0.63 23.34 -3.65
N ASP A 211 0.46 23.79 -3.04
CA ASP A 211 1.00 25.15 -3.21
C ASP A 211 1.49 25.45 -4.64
N LYS A 212 1.98 24.42 -5.35
CA LYS A 212 2.33 24.55 -6.77
C LYS A 212 1.09 24.63 -7.65
N LEU A 213 0.12 23.76 -7.37
CA LEU A 213 -1.13 23.67 -8.12
C LEU A 213 -2.01 24.92 -7.92
N SER A 214 -2.02 25.53 -6.73
CA SER A 214 -2.82 26.73 -6.45
C SER A 214 -2.40 27.96 -7.27
N LYS A 215 -1.18 27.98 -7.84
CA LYS A 215 -0.72 29.06 -8.72
C LYS A 215 -1.19 28.91 -10.17
N ALA A 216 -1.72 27.73 -10.51
CA ALA A 216 -2.20 27.43 -11.85
C ALA A 216 -3.72 27.66 -11.98
N LYS A 217 -4.16 27.81 -13.22
CA LYS A 217 -5.57 28.00 -13.58
C LYS A 217 -6.15 26.82 -14.35
N ILE A 218 -5.29 26.05 -15.02
CA ILE A 218 -5.69 24.96 -15.91
C ILE A 218 -4.89 23.72 -15.56
N PHE A 219 -5.59 22.60 -15.52
CA PHE A 219 -5.08 21.33 -15.08
C PHE A 219 -5.42 20.23 -16.08
N SER A 220 -4.48 19.31 -16.27
CA SER A 220 -4.73 18.02 -16.90
C SER A 220 -4.19 16.91 -16.00
N SER A 221 -4.98 15.85 -15.83
CA SER A 221 -4.59 14.64 -15.11
C SER A 221 -4.34 13.54 -16.13
N LEU A 222 -3.12 13.03 -16.18
CA LEU A 222 -2.69 11.99 -17.11
C LEU A 222 -2.48 10.69 -16.33
N ASP A 223 -3.35 9.71 -16.55
CA ASP A 223 -3.28 8.37 -15.94
C ASP A 223 -2.36 7.49 -16.80
N LEU A 224 -1.32 6.93 -16.17
CA LEU A 224 -0.43 5.99 -16.87
C LEU A 224 -1.08 4.62 -17.01
N ALA A 225 -0.98 4.04 -18.21
CA ALA A 225 -1.50 2.70 -18.48
C ALA A 225 -0.68 1.64 -17.73
N SER A 226 -1.21 1.15 -16.60
CA SER A 226 -0.52 0.19 -15.75
C SER A 226 0.89 0.67 -15.35
N GLY A 227 0.99 1.87 -14.78
CA GLY A 227 2.22 2.63 -14.49
C GLY A 227 3.46 1.79 -14.17
N TYR A 228 3.39 0.91 -13.17
CA TYR A 228 4.54 0.08 -12.76
C TYR A 228 5.07 -0.88 -13.84
N TRP A 229 4.21 -1.41 -14.72
CA TRP A 229 4.64 -2.35 -15.76
C TRP A 229 5.59 -1.74 -16.79
N HIS A 230 5.70 -0.41 -16.84
CA HIS A 230 6.72 0.26 -17.66
C HIS A 230 8.15 0.00 -17.20
N VAL A 231 8.35 -0.28 -15.90
CA VAL A 231 9.68 -0.35 -15.30
C VAL A 231 10.30 -1.74 -15.56
N PRO A 232 11.43 -1.83 -16.27
CA PRO A 232 12.15 -3.09 -16.41
C PRO A 232 12.76 -3.53 -15.08
N ILE A 233 12.68 -4.82 -14.78
CA ILE A 233 13.38 -5.44 -13.65
C ILE A 233 14.65 -6.12 -14.15
N HIS A 234 15.71 -6.02 -13.36
CA HIS A 234 16.97 -6.66 -13.67
C HIS A 234 16.83 -8.19 -13.71
N PRO A 235 17.38 -8.90 -14.72
CA PRO A 235 17.19 -10.35 -14.89
C PRO A 235 17.56 -11.20 -13.66
N LYS A 236 18.56 -10.77 -12.87
CA LYS A 236 18.94 -11.45 -11.61
C LYS A 236 17.90 -11.35 -10.49
N ASP A 237 16.94 -10.44 -10.59
CA ASP A 237 15.93 -10.23 -9.55
C ASP A 237 14.52 -10.62 -10.04
N THR A 238 14.34 -11.01 -11.31
CA THR A 238 13.02 -11.44 -11.82
C THR A 238 12.53 -12.68 -11.09
N GLU A 239 13.44 -13.61 -10.76
CA GLU A 239 13.12 -14.82 -9.99
C GLU A 239 12.44 -14.51 -8.66
N LYS A 240 12.81 -13.41 -7.99
CA LYS A 240 12.23 -13.00 -6.69
C LYS A 240 10.76 -12.62 -6.81
N LEU A 241 10.36 -12.18 -8.00
CA LEU A 241 9.00 -11.76 -8.33
C LEU A 241 8.18 -12.90 -8.95
N ALA A 242 8.61 -14.14 -8.76
CA ALA A 242 7.89 -15.31 -9.21
C ALA A 242 6.56 -15.50 -8.44
N PHE A 243 5.53 -15.90 -9.18
CA PHE A 243 4.21 -16.16 -8.67
C PHE A 243 3.67 -17.48 -9.22
N CYS A 244 2.90 -18.17 -8.38
CA CYS A 244 2.32 -19.47 -8.69
C CYS A 244 0.82 -19.38 -8.91
N THR A 245 0.36 -20.20 -9.83
CA THR A 245 -1.06 -20.48 -10.11
C THR A 245 -1.25 -21.99 -10.13
N ASN A 246 -2.49 -22.47 -10.21
CA ASN A 246 -2.75 -23.91 -10.39
C ASN A 246 -2.22 -24.45 -11.74
N LEU A 247 -1.87 -23.57 -12.66
CA LEU A 247 -1.40 -23.90 -14.01
C LEU A 247 0.13 -24.00 -14.09
N GLY A 248 0.86 -23.35 -13.18
CA GLY A 248 2.32 -23.27 -13.26
C GLY A 248 2.91 -22.08 -12.50
N LEU A 249 4.24 -21.96 -12.62
CA LEU A 249 5.06 -20.91 -12.03
C LEU A 249 5.54 -19.93 -13.11
N TYR A 250 5.38 -18.65 -12.83
CA TYR A 250 5.75 -17.56 -13.75
C TYR A 250 6.51 -16.48 -13.00
N GLU A 251 7.32 -15.69 -13.68
CA GLU A 251 8.02 -14.56 -13.08
C GLU A 251 7.87 -13.28 -13.89
N TRP A 252 7.88 -12.15 -13.17
CA TRP A 252 7.74 -10.84 -13.77
C TRP A 252 9.06 -10.31 -14.34
N CYS A 253 9.02 -9.85 -15.58
CA CYS A 253 10.12 -9.13 -16.23
C CYS A 253 10.02 -7.60 -16.00
N ARG A 254 8.84 -7.13 -15.56
CA ARG A 254 8.51 -5.74 -15.25
C ARG A 254 8.17 -5.59 -13.78
N LEU A 255 8.13 -4.37 -13.26
CA LEU A 255 7.78 -4.13 -11.86
C LEU A 255 6.28 -4.43 -11.63
N PRO A 256 5.91 -5.45 -10.83
CA PRO A 256 4.53 -5.82 -10.62
C PRO A 256 3.87 -4.94 -9.56
N PHE A 257 2.53 -4.91 -9.60
CA PHE A 257 1.74 -4.36 -8.49
C PHE A 257 1.87 -5.25 -7.24
N GLY A 258 1.75 -4.64 -6.06
CA GLY A 258 1.72 -5.34 -4.77
C GLY A 258 3.08 -5.47 -4.06
N ILE A 259 4.20 -5.24 -4.75
CA ILE A 259 5.52 -5.17 -4.11
C ILE A 259 5.70 -3.84 -3.37
N LYS A 260 6.17 -3.88 -2.12
CA LYS A 260 6.28 -2.72 -1.21
C LYS A 260 7.10 -1.57 -1.80
N VAL A 261 8.17 -1.90 -2.53
CA VAL A 261 9.12 -0.91 -3.07
C VAL A 261 8.70 -0.34 -4.41
N ALA A 262 7.65 -0.86 -5.06
CA ALA A 262 7.25 -0.41 -6.39
C ALA A 262 6.97 1.10 -6.47
N PRO A 263 6.18 1.69 -5.54
CA PRO A 263 5.92 3.13 -5.58
C PRO A 263 7.19 3.98 -5.48
N ALA A 264 8.13 3.59 -4.61
CA ALA A 264 9.38 4.34 -4.44
C ALA A 264 10.24 4.30 -5.70
N ILE A 265 10.41 3.10 -6.28
CA ILE A 265 11.13 2.92 -7.54
C ILE A 265 10.49 3.76 -8.65
N PHE A 266 9.16 3.67 -8.78
CA PHE A 266 8.44 4.36 -9.84
C PHE A 266 8.51 5.89 -9.71
N ASN A 267 8.24 6.42 -8.51
CA ASN A 267 8.32 7.86 -8.25
C ASN A 267 9.74 8.41 -8.49
N ARG A 268 10.78 7.66 -8.09
CA ARG A 268 12.18 8.00 -8.37
C ARG A 268 12.44 8.14 -9.87
N LEU A 269 11.93 7.22 -10.68
CA LEU A 269 12.13 7.22 -12.13
C LEU A 269 11.43 8.42 -12.78
N ILE A 270 10.15 8.65 -12.47
CA ILE A 270 9.42 9.80 -13.03
C ILE A 270 10.05 11.13 -12.60
N ARG A 271 10.46 11.26 -11.33
CA ARG A 271 11.19 12.45 -10.84
C ARG A 271 12.50 12.67 -11.60
N ARG A 272 13.26 11.61 -11.87
CA ARG A 272 14.51 11.70 -12.68
C ARG A 272 14.21 12.12 -14.11
N ILE A 273 13.14 11.63 -14.72
CA ILE A 273 12.69 12.05 -16.06
C ILE A 273 12.34 13.53 -16.05
N PHE A 274 11.52 14.00 -15.10
CA PHE A 274 11.18 15.43 -14.98
C PHE A 274 12.42 16.30 -14.77
N THR A 275 13.38 15.84 -13.98
CA THR A 275 14.65 16.55 -13.77
C THR A 275 15.48 16.61 -15.05
N LYS A 276 15.59 15.50 -15.79
CA LYS A 276 16.31 15.39 -17.08
C LYS A 276 15.78 16.38 -18.11
N TYR A 277 14.45 16.52 -18.20
CA TYR A 277 13.78 17.42 -19.14
C TYR A 277 13.46 18.81 -18.55
N LYS A 278 13.93 19.11 -17.33
CA LYS A 278 13.73 20.39 -16.63
C LYS A 278 12.24 20.81 -16.56
N ILE A 279 11.39 19.88 -16.16
CA ILE A 279 9.94 20.09 -16.06
C ILE A 279 9.59 20.67 -14.69
N ASP A 280 8.98 21.85 -14.71
CA ASP A 280 8.50 22.59 -13.53
C ASP A 280 6.97 22.82 -13.53
N PHE A 281 6.31 22.54 -14.65
CA PHE A 281 4.87 22.68 -14.88
C PHE A 281 4.09 21.35 -14.75
N ALA A 282 4.73 20.30 -14.25
CA ALA A 282 4.08 19.02 -13.97
C ALA A 282 4.57 18.41 -12.64
N CYS A 283 3.71 17.67 -11.98
CA CYS A 283 4.04 16.88 -10.80
C CYS A 283 3.52 15.46 -10.93
N ASN A 284 4.17 14.53 -10.25
CA ASN A 284 3.72 13.14 -10.17
C ASN A 284 3.23 12.82 -8.77
N TYR A 285 2.23 11.95 -8.71
CA TYR A 285 1.85 11.31 -7.46
C TYR A 285 1.43 9.88 -7.76
N PHE A 286 2.30 8.93 -7.44
CA PHE A 286 2.15 7.53 -7.84
C PHE A 286 1.91 7.41 -9.36
N ASP A 287 0.77 6.87 -9.79
CA ASP A 287 0.47 6.51 -11.17
C ASP A 287 -0.13 7.68 -11.99
N ASP A 288 -0.31 8.86 -11.39
CA ASP A 288 -0.86 10.05 -12.04
C ASP A 288 0.22 11.12 -12.28
N ILE A 289 0.20 11.71 -13.48
CA ILE A 289 0.94 12.92 -13.82
C ILE A 289 -0.05 14.07 -13.95
N ILE A 290 0.15 15.13 -13.16
CA ILE A 290 -0.66 16.34 -13.24
C ILE A 290 0.15 17.42 -13.93
N VAL A 291 -0.40 17.91 -15.05
CA VAL A 291 0.13 19.06 -15.78
C VAL A 291 -0.70 20.28 -15.38
N TYR A 292 -0.04 21.36 -15.01
CA TYR A 292 -0.69 22.57 -14.53
C TYR A 292 -0.11 23.81 -15.22
N SER A 293 -0.94 24.81 -15.49
CA SER A 293 -0.52 25.99 -16.27
C SER A 293 -1.32 27.24 -15.91
N SER A 294 -0.75 28.42 -16.14
CA SER A 294 -1.39 29.70 -15.85
C SER A 294 -2.34 30.17 -16.96
N SER A 295 -2.12 29.72 -18.20
CA SER A 295 -2.95 30.05 -19.37
C SER A 295 -3.15 28.85 -20.30
N GLU A 296 -4.18 28.92 -21.16
CA GLU A 296 -4.54 27.85 -22.11
C GLU A 296 -3.43 27.62 -23.14
N LEU A 297 -2.88 28.70 -23.68
CA LEU A 297 -1.82 28.66 -24.69
C LEU A 297 -0.54 28.01 -24.15
N GLU A 298 -0.17 28.29 -22.89
CA GLU A 298 0.92 27.59 -22.22
C GLU A 298 0.59 26.12 -21.98
N HIS A 299 -0.66 25.83 -21.59
CA HIS A 299 -1.09 24.46 -21.33
C HIS A 299 -0.95 23.55 -22.56
N TRP A 300 -1.25 24.06 -23.76
CA TRP A 300 -1.03 23.33 -25.02
C TRP A 300 0.44 23.00 -25.24
N LYS A 301 1.33 23.95 -24.98
CA LYS A 301 2.79 23.74 -25.07
C LYS A 301 3.25 22.71 -24.04
N HIS A 302 2.77 22.82 -22.81
CA HIS A 302 3.11 21.89 -21.73
C HIS A 302 2.64 20.46 -22.02
N LEU A 303 1.41 20.28 -22.47
CA LEU A 303 0.89 18.97 -22.87
C LEU A 303 1.71 18.37 -24.02
N LYS A 304 2.03 19.17 -25.05
CA LYS A 304 2.89 18.73 -26.15
C LYS A 304 4.26 18.26 -25.65
N THR A 305 4.92 19.03 -24.80
CA THR A 305 6.22 18.66 -24.22
C THR A 305 6.13 17.37 -23.42
N ILE A 306 5.07 17.19 -22.61
CA ILE A 306 4.88 15.95 -21.84
C ILE A 306 4.66 14.76 -22.76
N PHE A 307 3.86 14.88 -23.82
CA PHE A 307 3.65 13.80 -24.77
C PHE A 307 4.90 13.46 -25.57
N GLU A 308 5.71 14.44 -25.96
CA GLU A 308 7.02 14.21 -26.56
C GLU A 308 7.96 13.45 -25.60
N ILE A 309 7.92 13.76 -24.30
CA ILE A 309 8.69 13.02 -23.29
C ILE A 309 8.16 11.59 -23.16
N CYS A 310 6.84 11.41 -23.10
CA CYS A 310 6.22 10.08 -23.04
C CYS A 310 6.62 9.24 -24.25
N GLU A 311 6.64 9.81 -25.46
CA GLU A 311 7.09 9.11 -26.66
C GLU A 311 8.58 8.75 -26.60
N LYS A 312 9.44 9.71 -26.19
CA LYS A 312 10.89 9.50 -26.08
C LYS A 312 11.27 8.45 -25.04
N GLU A 313 10.61 8.47 -23.89
CA GLU A 313 10.85 7.55 -22.77
C GLU A 313 10.01 6.27 -22.89
N ASN A 314 9.14 6.17 -23.90
CA ASN A 314 8.23 5.05 -24.15
C ASN A 314 7.30 4.77 -22.95
N ILE A 315 6.63 5.83 -22.49
CA ILE A 315 5.56 5.82 -21.48
C ILE A 315 4.22 5.81 -22.22
N LYS A 316 3.31 4.93 -21.78
CA LYS A 316 1.96 4.84 -22.30
C LYS A 316 0.93 5.41 -21.34
N LEU A 317 -0.02 6.18 -21.88
CA LEU A 317 -1.12 6.79 -21.15
C LEU A 317 -2.43 6.07 -21.42
N LYS A 318 -3.30 6.00 -20.41
CA LYS A 318 -4.64 5.46 -20.56
C LYS A 318 -5.62 6.59 -20.87
N LEU A 319 -5.90 6.79 -22.15
CA LEU A 319 -6.73 7.90 -22.62
C LEU A 319 -8.10 7.96 -21.93
N SER A 320 -8.74 6.82 -21.68
CA SER A 320 -10.07 6.75 -21.06
C SER A 320 -10.15 7.30 -19.63
N LYS A 321 -9.00 7.45 -18.96
CA LYS A 321 -8.88 7.98 -17.59
C LYS A 321 -8.17 9.32 -17.53
N CYS A 322 -7.61 9.78 -18.64
CA CYS A 322 -7.00 11.09 -18.72
C CYS A 322 -8.09 12.17 -18.72
N VAL A 323 -7.83 13.25 -17.98
CA VAL A 323 -8.67 14.43 -17.91
C VAL A 323 -7.86 15.60 -18.44
N PHE A 324 -8.39 16.33 -19.43
CA PHE A 324 -7.66 17.38 -20.11
C PHE A 324 -8.26 18.77 -19.89
N ALA A 325 -7.37 19.74 -19.72
CA ALA A 325 -7.62 21.19 -19.76
C ALA A 325 -8.84 21.65 -18.96
N GLN A 326 -8.94 21.18 -17.72
CA GLN A 326 -10.00 21.57 -16.78
C GLN A 326 -9.57 22.80 -15.98
N THR A 327 -10.52 23.66 -15.62
CA THR A 327 -10.31 24.78 -14.68
C THR A 327 -10.35 24.35 -13.23
N LYS A 328 -10.86 23.15 -12.97
CA LYS A 328 -11.02 22.51 -11.68
C LYS A 328 -10.39 21.11 -11.73
N ILE A 329 -9.65 20.73 -10.69
CA ILE A 329 -9.10 19.38 -10.55
C ILE A 329 -9.35 18.83 -9.14
N SER A 330 -9.77 17.56 -9.07
CA SER A 330 -9.76 16.80 -7.83
C SER A 330 -8.42 16.08 -7.69
N PHE A 331 -7.68 16.38 -6.62
CA PHE A 331 -6.37 15.80 -6.37
C PHE A 331 -6.13 15.60 -4.86
N LEU A 332 -5.65 14.44 -4.44
CA LEU A 332 -5.31 14.15 -3.03
C LEU A 332 -6.44 14.36 -2.01
N GLY A 333 -7.69 14.26 -2.45
CA GLY A 333 -8.86 14.47 -1.61
C GLY A 333 -9.20 15.95 -1.42
N TYR A 334 -8.51 16.82 -2.15
CA TYR A 334 -8.81 18.23 -2.32
C TYR A 334 -9.36 18.50 -3.71
N GLU A 335 -9.96 19.65 -3.83
CA GLU A 335 -10.44 20.23 -5.06
C GLU A 335 -9.76 21.59 -5.22
N ILE A 336 -9.16 21.81 -6.38
CA ILE A 336 -8.40 23.02 -6.69
C ILE A 336 -9.10 23.71 -7.85
N GLU A 337 -9.51 24.95 -7.60
CA GLU A 337 -10.20 25.78 -8.59
C GLU A 337 -9.81 27.25 -8.39
N GLN A 338 -9.36 27.90 -9.47
CA GLN A 338 -9.02 29.33 -9.47
C GLN A 338 -8.09 29.77 -8.31
N GLY A 339 -7.13 28.92 -7.96
CA GLY A 339 -6.17 29.15 -6.88
C GLY A 339 -6.72 29.00 -5.45
N LYS A 340 -7.95 28.52 -5.31
CA LYS A 340 -8.51 28.09 -4.03
C LYS A 340 -8.37 26.57 -3.92
N VAL A 341 -7.91 26.12 -2.75
CA VAL A 341 -7.88 24.71 -2.37
C VAL A 341 -8.99 24.49 -1.37
N SER A 342 -9.91 23.57 -1.66
CA SER A 342 -10.98 23.15 -0.76
C SER A 342 -10.97 21.63 -0.59
N PRO A 343 -11.50 21.09 0.51
CA PRO A 343 -11.73 19.64 0.61
C PRO A 343 -12.67 19.16 -0.50
N ASN A 344 -12.47 17.94 -0.99
CA ASN A 344 -13.36 17.35 -1.99
C ASN A 344 -14.74 17.07 -1.37
N ASN A 345 -15.81 17.53 -2.03
CA ASN A 345 -17.19 17.36 -1.57
C ASN A 345 -17.56 15.90 -1.32
N ALA A 346 -17.11 14.95 -2.15
CA ALA A 346 -17.40 13.53 -1.95
C ALA A 346 -16.82 12.98 -0.63
N ASN A 347 -15.62 13.46 -0.25
CA ASN A 347 -15.02 13.11 1.03
C ASN A 347 -15.77 13.75 2.20
N ILE A 348 -16.17 15.02 2.06
CA ILE A 348 -16.97 15.72 3.07
C ILE A 348 -18.31 14.99 3.28
N GLU A 349 -19.02 14.63 2.22
CA GLU A 349 -20.28 13.90 2.31
C GLU A 349 -20.13 12.54 3.01
N THR A 350 -19.01 11.86 2.75
CA THR A 350 -18.70 10.60 3.42
C THR A 350 -18.51 10.81 4.92
N ILE A 351 -17.79 11.87 5.32
CA ILE A 351 -17.59 12.22 6.73
C ILE A 351 -18.92 12.63 7.38
N LYS A 352 -19.75 13.43 6.72
CA LYS A 352 -21.07 13.86 7.22
C LYS A 352 -22.04 12.69 7.46
N LYS A 353 -21.86 11.57 6.78
CA LYS A 353 -22.69 10.36 6.94
C LYS A 353 -22.20 9.45 8.07
N LEU A 354 -21.02 9.72 8.65
CA LEU A 354 -20.50 8.92 9.75
C LEU A 354 -21.42 9.04 10.96
N GLN A 355 -21.61 7.93 11.66
CA GLN A 355 -22.35 7.89 12.90
C GLN A 355 -21.42 8.21 14.08
N PRO A 356 -21.96 8.68 15.21
CA PRO A 356 -21.18 8.86 16.42
C PRO A 356 -20.44 7.56 16.81
N PRO A 357 -19.12 7.61 17.04
CA PRO A 357 -18.33 6.42 17.31
C PRO A 357 -18.72 5.81 18.66
N THR A 358 -18.81 4.48 18.68
CA THR A 358 -19.23 3.71 19.86
C THR A 358 -18.05 3.14 20.64
N ASN A 359 -16.85 3.20 20.07
CA ASN A 359 -15.63 2.67 20.67
C ASN A 359 -14.39 3.47 20.27
N VAL A 360 -13.28 3.23 20.97
CA VAL A 360 -12.00 3.92 20.76
C VAL A 360 -11.47 3.75 19.33
N LYS A 361 -11.64 2.58 18.70
CA LYS A 361 -11.15 2.35 17.33
C LYS A 361 -11.94 3.17 16.31
N GLU A 362 -13.26 3.22 16.44
CA GLU A 362 -14.14 4.06 15.61
C GLU A 362 -13.83 5.54 15.80
N LEU A 363 -13.59 5.98 17.04
CA LEU A 363 -13.20 7.34 17.33
C LEU A 363 -11.84 7.70 16.70
N GLN A 364 -10.85 6.81 16.80
CA GLN A 364 -9.56 7.00 16.13
C GLN A 364 -9.72 7.11 14.60
N ARG A 365 -10.59 6.28 14.01
CA ARG A 365 -10.90 6.33 12.57
C ARG A 365 -11.56 7.64 12.17
N PHE A 366 -12.55 8.10 12.93
CA PHE A 366 -13.21 9.39 12.72
C PHE A 366 -12.21 10.54 12.80
N LEU A 367 -11.46 10.62 13.91
CA LEU A 367 -10.47 11.67 14.13
C LEU A 367 -9.37 11.66 13.06
N GLY A 368 -8.93 10.48 12.61
CA GLY A 368 -7.99 10.35 11.49
C GLY A 368 -8.56 10.93 10.19
N SER A 369 -9.84 10.67 9.90
CA SER A 369 -10.53 11.15 8.69
C SER A 369 -10.68 12.67 8.68
N VAL A 370 -11.06 13.26 9.82
CA VAL A 370 -11.24 14.72 9.96
C VAL A 370 -9.89 15.45 10.01
N ASN A 371 -8.85 14.82 10.56
CA ASN A 371 -7.54 15.45 10.72
C ASN A 371 -6.90 15.85 9.38
N VAL A 372 -7.23 15.18 8.28
CA VAL A 372 -6.80 15.56 6.91
C VAL A 372 -7.24 16.98 6.54
N TYR A 373 -8.37 17.44 7.09
CA TYR A 373 -8.97 18.75 6.79
C TYR A 373 -8.84 19.74 7.95
N ASN A 374 -7.99 19.46 8.95
CA ASN A 374 -7.85 20.29 10.15
C ASN A 374 -7.57 21.77 9.86
N LYS A 375 -6.86 22.08 8.76
CA LYS A 375 -6.53 23.44 8.32
C LYS A 375 -7.75 24.27 7.94
N PHE A 376 -8.87 23.62 7.59
CA PHE A 376 -10.13 24.26 7.21
C PHE A 376 -11.10 24.40 8.39
N ILE A 377 -10.73 23.89 9.57
CA ILE A 377 -11.59 23.88 10.76
C ILE A 377 -11.04 24.88 11.79
N PRO A 378 -11.70 26.03 12.00
CA PRO A 378 -11.29 26.98 13.02
C PRO A 378 -11.28 26.35 14.41
N GLN A 379 -10.24 26.62 15.19
CA GLN A 379 -10.12 26.13 16.58
C GLN A 379 -10.22 24.60 16.72
N TYR A 380 -9.79 23.84 15.70
CA TYR A 380 -9.86 22.37 15.68
C TYR A 380 -9.34 21.69 16.95
N ALA A 381 -8.24 22.18 17.54
CA ALA A 381 -7.69 21.63 18.78
C ALA A 381 -8.66 21.73 19.97
N LYS A 382 -9.43 22.84 20.04
CA LYS A 382 -10.43 23.07 21.08
C LYS A 382 -11.66 22.18 20.87
N LEU A 383 -12.18 22.13 19.65
CA LEU A 383 -13.31 21.26 19.29
C LEU A 383 -12.99 19.79 19.56
N ARG A 384 -11.77 19.36 19.23
CA ARG A 384 -11.33 17.97 19.40
C ARG A 384 -11.01 17.59 20.85
N TYR A 385 -10.87 18.56 21.76
CA TYR A 385 -10.47 18.31 23.15
C TYR A 385 -11.32 17.22 23.85
N PRO A 386 -12.66 17.32 23.94
CA PRO A 386 -13.49 16.30 24.58
C PRO A 386 -13.30 14.90 23.96
N LEU A 387 -13.18 14.83 22.63
CA LEU A 387 -12.96 13.58 21.90
C LEU A 387 -11.59 12.96 22.22
N ASN A 388 -10.53 13.77 22.34
CA ASN A 388 -9.20 13.26 22.69
C ASN A 388 -9.14 12.69 24.12
N GLN A 389 -10.00 13.14 25.04
CA GLN A 389 -10.06 12.59 26.40
C GLN A 389 -10.47 11.11 26.40
N LEU A 390 -11.34 10.70 25.47
CA LEU A 390 -11.78 9.32 25.29
C LEU A 390 -10.69 8.39 24.72
N LEU A 391 -9.57 8.95 24.23
CA LEU A 391 -8.43 8.18 23.71
C LEU A 391 -7.35 7.89 24.76
N LYS A 392 -7.48 8.46 25.96
CA LYS A 392 -6.50 8.27 27.04
C LYS A 392 -6.52 6.82 27.57
N LYS A 393 -5.35 6.32 27.97
CA LYS A 393 -5.25 5.01 28.64
C LYS A 393 -6.05 5.04 29.95
N ASP A 394 -6.67 3.91 30.26
CA ASP A 394 -7.46 3.68 31.49
C ASP A 394 -8.71 4.56 31.65
N VAL A 395 -9.18 5.20 30.57
CA VAL A 395 -10.46 5.93 30.55
C VAL A 395 -11.56 5.05 29.96
N LYS A 396 -12.68 4.92 30.67
CA LYS A 396 -13.88 4.24 30.14
C LYS A 396 -14.46 5.07 29.00
N PHE A 397 -14.74 4.44 27.87
CA PHE A 397 -15.40 5.10 26.74
C PHE A 397 -16.83 5.46 27.15
N ASN A 398 -17.09 6.75 27.37
CA ASN A 398 -18.39 7.28 27.70
C ASN A 398 -18.68 8.47 26.79
N TRP A 399 -19.63 8.32 25.88
CA TRP A 399 -20.00 9.37 24.94
C TRP A 399 -20.89 10.40 25.63
N THR A 400 -20.33 11.57 25.96
CA THR A 400 -21.04 12.66 26.64
C THR A 400 -21.69 13.62 25.65
N ASN A 401 -22.59 14.49 26.10
CA ASN A 401 -23.15 15.57 25.28
C ASN A 401 -22.04 16.47 24.71
N GLU A 402 -21.00 16.78 25.51
CA GLU A 402 -19.83 17.54 25.02
C GLU A 402 -19.08 16.81 23.89
N CYS A 403 -19.10 15.48 23.87
CA CYS A 403 -18.51 14.69 22.77
C CYS A 403 -19.42 14.72 21.54
N GLN A 404 -20.74 14.73 21.72
CA GLN A 404 -21.70 14.85 20.64
C GLN A 404 -21.64 16.24 19.99
N ASP A 405 -21.63 17.31 20.80
CA ASP A 405 -21.51 18.70 20.34
C ASP A 405 -20.18 18.97 19.63
N ALA A 406 -19.12 18.24 19.98
CA ALA A 406 -17.83 18.32 19.31
C ALA A 406 -17.74 17.48 18.03
N PHE A 407 -18.62 16.49 17.89
CA PHE A 407 -18.71 15.60 16.73
C PHE A 407 -19.56 16.21 15.61
N ASP A 408 -20.69 16.82 15.98
CA ASP A 408 -21.58 17.56 15.08
C ASP A 408 -20.93 18.85 14.56
#